data_AF-A0A7K0VUG8-F1
#
_entry.id   AF-A0A7K0VUG8-F1
#
_cell.length_a   1.000
_cell.length_b   1.000
_cell.length_c   1.000
_cell.angle_alpha   90.00
_cell.angle_beta   90.00
_cell.angle_gamma   90.00
#
_symmetry.space_group_name_H-M   'P 1'
#
loop_
_entity.id
_entity.type
_entity.pdbx_description
1 polymer ?
#
loop_
_entity_poly.entity_id
_entity_poly.type
_entity_poly.pdbx_seq_one_letter_code
_entity_poly.pdbx_strand_id
1 'polypeptide(L)' 'MSSNRPTKFEHFRFMGDKRTQLVYDLDSWSDIAVTTEIADSGVGLCFGPDTLAEARNRGYTLATPGATRRLRKPRA' A
#
# COMPACT_ATOMS: atom_id res chain seq x y z
N MET A 1 -7.82 19.99 -6.18
CA MET A 1 -7.70 18.65 -6.78
C MET A 1 -7.64 17.66 -5.64
N SER A 2 -8.72 16.94 -5.37
CA SER A 2 -8.74 15.94 -4.30
C SER A 2 -7.81 14.80 -4.70
N SER A 3 -6.66 14.72 -4.05
CA SER A 3 -5.69 13.63 -4.21
C SER A 3 -6.39 12.31 -3.83
N ASN A 4 -6.26 11.28 -4.66
CA ASN A 4 -6.88 9.96 -4.44
C ASN A 4 -6.26 9.18 -3.26
N ARG A 5 -5.38 9.83 -2.49
CA ARG A 5 -4.55 9.23 -1.46
C ARG A 5 -5.25 9.32 -0.10
N PRO A 6 -5.23 8.26 0.72
CA PRO A 6 -5.69 8.35 2.10
C PRO A 6 -4.90 9.43 2.86
N THR A 7 -5.56 10.18 3.75
CA THR A 7 -4.94 11.31 4.48
C THR A 7 -3.67 10.92 5.22
N LYS A 8 -3.62 9.74 5.87
CA LYS A 8 -2.42 9.25 6.56
C LYS A 8 -1.22 9.01 5.64
N PHE A 9 -1.45 8.90 4.33
CA PHE A 9 -0.46 8.58 3.31
C PHE A 9 -0.39 9.68 2.23
N GLU A 10 -0.87 10.89 2.51
CA GLU A 10 -0.97 11.96 1.51
C GLU A 10 0.37 12.34 0.87
N HIS A 11 1.47 12.17 1.62
CA HIS A 11 2.84 12.51 1.21
C HIS A 11 3.67 11.31 0.72
N PHE A 12 3.08 10.12 0.63
CA PHE A 12 3.77 8.90 0.20
C PHE A 12 3.21 8.42 -1.13
N ARG A 13 4.09 8.00 -2.04
CA ARG A 13 3.69 7.34 -3.28
C ARG A 13 3.45 5.85 -3.06
N PHE A 14 4.24 5.20 -2.20
CA PHE A 14 4.12 3.75 -2.00
C PHE A 14 3.54 3.41 -0.63
N MET A 15 2.41 2.71 -0.64
CA MET A 15 1.77 2.19 0.57
C MET A 15 1.79 0.66 0.57
N GLY A 16 2.39 0.06 1.59
CA GLY A 16 2.35 -1.39 1.78
C GLY A 16 1.16 -1.84 2.62
N ASP A 17 0.62 -3.03 2.35
CA ASP A 17 -0.36 -3.71 3.22
C ASP A 17 0.32 -4.84 3.99
N LYS A 18 0.44 -4.68 5.32
CA LYS A 18 1.09 -5.64 6.22
C LYS A 18 0.46 -7.04 6.18
N ARG A 19 -0.81 -7.17 5.75
CA ARG A 19 -1.52 -8.46 5.69
C ARG A 19 -1.20 -9.23 4.43
N THR A 20 -0.94 -8.54 3.31
CA THR A 20 -0.81 -9.18 1.99
C THR A 20 0.62 -9.17 1.45
N GLN A 21 1.52 -8.36 2.02
CA GLN A 21 2.83 -8.04 1.43
C GLN A 21 2.72 -7.50 0.00
N LEU A 22 1.62 -6.81 -0.30
CA LEU A 22 1.47 -6.04 -1.52
C LEU A 22 1.79 -4.57 -1.28
N VAL A 23 2.45 -3.94 -2.24
CA VAL A 23 2.69 -2.49 -2.26
C VAL A 23 1.85 -1.86 -3.37
N TYR A 24 1.19 -0.76 -3.05
CA TYR A 24 0.32 0.00 -3.93
C TYR A 24 1.02 1.32 -4.28
N ASP A 25 1.12 1.62 -5.58
CA ASP A 25 1.56 2.93 -6.07
C ASP A 25 0.34 3.86 -6.11
N LEU A 26 0.24 4.73 -5.11
CA LEU A 26 -0.90 5.63 -4.91
C LEU A 26 -1.08 6.66 -6.04
N ASP A 27 -0.08 6.84 -6.91
CA ASP A 27 -0.18 7.73 -8.07
C ASP A 27 -0.87 7.04 -9.25
N SER A 28 -0.78 5.71 -9.34
CA SER A 28 -1.29 4.92 -10.47
C SER A 28 -2.47 4.02 -10.10
N TRP A 29 -2.67 3.75 -8.81
CA TRP A 29 -3.72 2.84 -8.35
C TRP A 29 -5.10 3.49 -8.41
N SER A 30 -6.02 2.87 -9.14
CA SER A 30 -7.35 3.43 -9.40
C SER A 30 -8.41 3.02 -8.36
N ASP A 31 -8.22 1.88 -7.68
CA ASP A 31 -9.20 1.37 -6.71
C ASP A 31 -8.96 1.97 -5.32
N ILE A 32 -9.59 3.12 -5.09
CA ILE A 32 -9.51 3.91 -3.86
C ILE A 32 -10.04 3.13 -2.66
N ALA A 33 -11.06 2.27 -2.87
CA ALA A 33 -11.68 1.54 -1.78
C ALA A 33 -10.68 0.61 -1.09
N VAL A 34 -9.79 0.00 -1.87
CA VAL A 34 -8.69 -0.84 -1.34
C VAL A 34 -7.71 0.00 -0.52
N THR A 35 -7.28 1.15 -1.03
CA THR A 35 -6.30 1.99 -0.32
C THR A 35 -6.88 2.62 0.95
N THR A 36 -8.15 3.03 0.91
CA THR A 36 -8.87 3.56 2.07
C THR A 36 -9.06 2.48 3.13
N GLU A 37 -9.47 1.27 2.76
CA GLU A 37 -9.60 0.13 3.68
C GLU A 37 -8.29 -0.17 4.41
N ILE A 38 -7.17 -0.21 3.68
CA ILE A 38 -5.84 -0.46 4.25
C ILE A 38 -5.44 0.63 5.26
N ALA A 39 -5.73 1.91 4.95
CA ALA A 39 -5.38 3.04 5.80
C ALA A 39 -6.25 3.13 7.06
N ASP A 40 -7.56 2.91 6.93
CA ASP A 40 -8.52 3.00 8.03
C ASP A 40 -8.35 1.86 9.03
N SER A 41 -8.00 0.68 8.55
CA SER A 41 -7.73 -0.48 9.38
C SER A 41 -6.34 -0.49 10.04
N GLY A 42 -5.50 0.53 9.81
CA GLY A 42 -4.20 0.67 10.47
C GLY A 42 -3.16 -0.37 10.07
N VAL A 43 -3.36 -1.06 8.95
CA VAL A 43 -2.40 -2.05 8.43
C VAL A 43 -1.53 -1.55 7.29
N GLY A 44 -1.76 -0.31 6.83
CA GLY A 44 -0.85 0.38 5.92
C GLY A 44 0.52 0.63 6.55
N LEU A 45 1.57 0.67 5.73
CA LEU A 45 2.90 1.17 6.10
C LEU A 45 3.51 2.01 4.97
N CYS A 46 4.41 2.91 5.34
CA CYS A 46 5.28 3.65 4.43
C CYS A 46 6.67 3.01 4.37
N PHE A 47 7.43 3.36 3.35
CA PHE A 47 8.81 2.91 3.17
C PHE A 47 9.78 4.08 3.33
N GLY A 48 10.96 3.78 3.88
CA GLY A 48 12.04 4.74 4.02
C GLY A 48 13.29 4.14 3.37
N PRO A 49 13.70 4.60 2.17
CA PRO A 49 13.09 5.67 1.34
C PRO A 49 11.77 5.26 0.66
N ASP A 50 10.93 6.24 0.27
CA ASP A 50 9.64 6.02 -0.43
C ASP A 50 9.85 5.61 -1.89
N THR A 51 10.32 4.38 -2.09
CA THR A 51 10.61 3.83 -3.42
C THR A 51 10.11 2.39 -3.52
N LEU A 52 9.73 1.99 -4.74
CA LEU A 52 9.38 0.60 -5.02
C LEU A 52 10.54 -0.37 -4.75
N ALA A 53 11.78 0.08 -4.96
CA ALA A 53 12.97 -0.72 -4.65
C ALA A 53 13.04 -1.06 -3.16
N GLU A 54 12.81 -0.10 -2.27
CA GLU A 54 12.78 -0.35 -0.82
C GLU A 54 11.64 -1.30 -0.43
N ALA A 55 10.44 -1.12 -1.00
CA ALA A 55 9.34 -2.04 -0.75
C ALA A 55 9.69 -3.49 -1.15
N ARG A 56 10.32 -3.67 -2.32
CA ARG A 56 10.80 -4.99 -2.78
C ARG A 56 11.88 -5.57 -1.88
N ASN A 57 12.82 -4.75 -1.39
CA ASN A 57 13.84 -5.19 -0.44
C ASN A 57 13.22 -5.69 0.88
N ARG A 58 12.05 -5.16 1.27
CA ARG A 58 11.25 -5.64 2.41
C ARG A 58 10.32 -6.80 2.08
N GLY A 59 10.43 -7.38 0.87
CA GLY A 59 9.65 -8.53 0.42
C GLY A 59 8.24 -8.20 -0.06
N TYR A 60 7.94 -6.93 -0.35
CA TYR A 60 6.65 -6.55 -0.93
C TYR A 60 6.64 -6.74 -2.44
N THR A 61 5.50 -7.19 -2.97
CA THR A 61 5.25 -7.32 -4.41
C THR A 61 4.32 -6.19 -4.88
N LEU A 62 4.61 -5.58 -6.03
CA LEU A 62 3.74 -4.54 -6.59
C LEU A 62 2.35 -5.11 -6.87
N ALA A 63 1.31 -4.46 -6.36
CA ALA A 63 -0.07 -4.84 -6.61
C ALA A 63 -0.42 -4.63 -8.08
N THR A 64 -1.14 -5.59 -8.66
CA THR A 64 -1.75 -5.47 -9.99
C THR A 64 -3.27 -5.48 -9.85
N PRO A 65 -4.02 -4.82 -10.75
CA PRO A 65 -5.47 -4.95 -10.76
C PRO A 65 -5.91 -6.42 -10.74
N GLY A 66 -6.88 -6.75 -9.87
CA GLY A 66 -7.36 -8.13 -9.71
C GLY A 66 -6.43 -9.07 -8.92
N ALA A 67 -5.32 -8.59 -8.35
CA ALA A 67 -4.46 -9.41 -7.51
C ALA A 67 -5.22 -9.99 -6.32
N THR A 68 -5.09 -11.30 -6.09
CA THR A 68 -5.72 -11.96 -4.94
C THR A 68 -5.08 -11.49 -3.63
N ARG A 69 -5.86 -10.81 -2.79
CA ARG A 69 -5.43 -10.33 -1.47
C ARG A 69 -5.62 -11.41 -0.41
N ARG A 70 -4.63 -12.30 -0.26
CA ARG A 70 -4.64 -13.27 0.85
C ARG A 70 -4.24 -12.59 2.15
N LEU A 71 -5.22 -12.21 2.97
CA LEU A 71 -5.01 -11.55 4.26
C LEU A 71 -4.35 -12.51 5.26
N ARG A 72 -3.07 -12.30 5.55
CA ARG A 72 -2.30 -13.04 6.56
C ARG A 72 -2.29 -12.25 7.87
N LYS A 73 -1.97 -12.94 8.98
CA LYS A 73 -1.63 -12.24 10.21
C LYS A 73 -0.45 -11.30 9.93
N PRO A 74 -0.54 -9.99 10.28
CA PRO A 74 0.56 -9.05 10.12
C PRO A 74 1.81 -9.64 10.77
N ARG A 75 2.93 -9.64 10.05
CA ARG A 75 4.22 -10.02 10.64
C ARG A 75 4.64 -8.87 11.57
N ALA A 76 4.98 -9.23 12.82
CA ALA A 76 5.48 -8.31 13.83
C ALA A 76 6.83 -7.72 13.39
#